data_AF-A0A0F8XCE1-F1
#
_entry.id   AF-A0A0F8XCE1-F1
#
_cell.length_a   1.000
_cell.length_b   1.000
_cell.length_c   1.000
_cell.angle_alpha   90.00
_cell.angle_beta   90.00
_cell.angle_gamma   90.00
#
_symmetry.space_group_name_H-M   'P 1'
#
loop_
_entity.id
_entity.type
_entity.pdbx_description
1 polymer ?
#
loop_
_entity_poly.entity_id
_entity_poly.type
_entity_poly.pdbx_seq_one_letter_code
_entity_poly.pdbx_strand_id
1 'polypeptide(L)'
;MVLAGLVSELDLAKPTTTSGARRHPRLICAPEQIFDDAAIWQALSQLDSTLEGAALRAEIVPLIQDAQQAGRKAIAAGFAESPFDARAMTSSYTYLTDQLLRCVLQIATQVLHPNPNPTDGERLAMIGVGGYGRGEMAPHSDVDLLFLIPYK
;
A
#
# COMPACT_ATOMS: atom_id res chain seq x y z
N MET A 1 -6.38 22.45 10.38
CA MET A 1 -5.16 22.95 9.69
C MET A 1 -3.98 21.96 9.78
N VAL A 2 -4.06 20.88 10.56
CA VAL A 2 -2.91 19.99 10.87
C VAL A 2 -2.70 18.89 9.81
N LEU A 3 -3.76 18.17 9.37
CA LEU A 3 -3.60 17.15 8.31
C LEU A 3 -3.15 17.72 6.96
N ALA A 4 -3.69 18.86 6.52
CA ALA A 4 -3.27 19.49 5.26
C ALA A 4 -1.80 19.94 5.29
N GLY A 5 -1.30 20.34 6.47
CA GLY A 5 0.13 20.66 6.69
C GLY A 5 1.01 19.42 6.74
N LEU A 6 0.59 18.35 7.42
CA LEU A 6 1.30 17.06 7.45
C LEU A 6 1.42 16.45 6.04
N VAL A 7 0.35 16.45 5.26
CA VAL A 7 0.36 15.92 3.87
C VAL A 7 1.14 16.83 2.91
N SER A 8 1.24 18.14 3.19
CA SER A 8 2.03 19.09 2.40
C SER A 8 3.52 19.15 2.77
N GLU A 9 3.90 18.81 4.01
CA GLU A 9 5.30 18.72 4.46
C GLU A 9 5.87 17.30 4.32
N LEU A 10 5.00 16.29 4.19
CA LEU A 10 5.38 14.99 3.70
C LEU A 10 5.86 15.15 2.26
N ASP A 11 7.16 14.93 2.05
CA ASP A 11 7.72 14.74 0.72
C ASP A 11 7.17 13.42 0.15
N LEU A 12 5.91 13.46 -0.31
CA LEU A 12 5.16 12.32 -0.88
C LEU A 12 5.89 11.72 -2.09
N ALA A 13 6.87 12.44 -2.66
CA ALA A 13 7.71 11.99 -3.77
C ALA A 13 8.91 11.14 -3.33
N LYS A 14 9.26 11.09 -2.05
CA LYS A 14 10.35 10.24 -1.55
C LYS A 14 9.80 8.98 -0.90
N PRO A 15 9.94 7.81 -1.54
CA PRO A 15 9.78 6.56 -0.81
C PRO A 15 10.82 6.53 0.31
N THR A 16 10.39 6.73 1.55
CA THR A 16 11.21 6.52 2.75
C THR A 16 11.54 5.05 2.96
N THR A 17 10.86 4.16 2.23
CA THR A 17 11.08 2.72 2.25
C THR A 17 11.76 2.25 0.97
N THR A 18 12.93 1.63 1.12
CA THR A 18 13.57 0.92 0.00
C THR A 18 12.93 -0.46 -0.13
N SER A 19 12.22 -0.71 -1.23
CA SER A 19 11.61 -2.02 -1.51
C SER A 19 12.54 -2.89 -2.36
N GLY A 20 12.67 -4.16 -1.99
CA GLY A 20 13.32 -5.20 -2.80
C GLY A 20 12.42 -5.82 -3.88
N ALA A 21 11.17 -5.35 -4.01
CA ALA A 21 10.24 -5.86 -5.02
C ALA A 21 10.72 -5.57 -6.45
N ARG A 22 10.23 -6.36 -7.42
CA ARG A 22 10.54 -6.13 -8.84
C ARG A 22 10.07 -4.74 -9.25
N ARG A 23 10.98 -3.95 -9.84
CA ARG A 23 10.70 -2.56 -10.27
C ARG A 23 9.74 -2.46 -11.46
N HIS A 24 9.78 -3.45 -12.36
CA HIS A 24 8.96 -3.49 -13.56
C HIS A 24 8.33 -4.89 -13.71
N PRO A 25 7.32 -5.23 -12.90
CA PRO A 25 6.59 -6.48 -13.07
C PRO A 25 5.80 -6.45 -14.38
N ARG A 26 5.60 -7.62 -14.99
CA ARG A 26 4.65 -7.78 -16.11
C ARG A 26 3.25 -7.86 -15.51
N LEU A 27 2.42 -6.85 -15.77
CA LEU A 27 1.07 -6.73 -15.23
C LEU A 27 0.02 -7.04 -16.31
N ILE A 28 -1.20 -7.38 -15.88
CA ILE A 28 -2.33 -7.70 -16.77
C ILE A 28 -2.96 -6.45 -17.38
N CYS A 29 -2.80 -5.30 -16.71
CA CYS A 29 -3.28 -3.99 -17.14
C CYS A 29 -2.33 -2.90 -16.60
N ALA A 30 -2.66 -1.62 -16.83
CA ALA A 30 -1.79 -0.53 -16.42
C ALA A 30 -1.67 -0.45 -14.87
N PRO A 31 -0.50 -0.14 -14.31
CA PRO A 31 -0.29 -0.09 -12.86
C PRO A 31 -1.30 0.80 -12.11
N GLU A 32 -1.65 1.94 -12.70
CA GLU A 32 -2.56 2.94 -12.12
C GLU A 32 -4.01 2.44 -12.11
N GLN A 33 -4.36 1.53 -13.01
CA GLN A 33 -5.66 0.86 -12.99
C GLN A 33 -5.75 -0.18 -11.87
N ILE A 34 -4.61 -0.71 -11.42
CA ILE A 34 -4.54 -1.67 -10.31
C ILE A 34 -4.53 -0.93 -8.97
N PHE A 35 -3.72 0.12 -8.83
CA PHE A 35 -3.67 0.92 -7.62
C PHE A 35 -3.23 2.35 -7.94
N ASP A 36 -4.10 3.32 -7.66
CA ASP A 36 -3.84 4.74 -7.85
C ASP A 36 -3.46 5.38 -6.50
N ASP A 37 -2.16 5.39 -6.22
CA ASP A 37 -1.61 5.98 -4.99
C ASP A 37 -1.91 7.48 -4.89
N ALA A 38 -1.85 8.20 -6.01
CA ALA A 38 -2.12 9.64 -6.05
C ALA A 38 -3.57 9.95 -5.65
N ALA A 39 -4.54 9.17 -6.13
CA ALA A 39 -5.94 9.32 -5.74
C ALA A 39 -6.15 9.08 -4.24
N ILE A 40 -5.43 8.12 -3.63
CA ILE A 40 -5.52 7.87 -2.19
C ILE A 40 -4.99 9.05 -1.39
N TRP A 41 -3.80 9.55 -1.73
CA TRP A 41 -3.24 10.72 -1.03
C TRP A 41 -4.08 11.98 -1.24
N GLN A 42 -4.65 12.15 -2.43
CA GLN A 42 -5.61 13.22 -2.68
C GLN A 42 -6.84 13.07 -1.77
N ALA A 43 -7.44 11.89 -1.66
CA ALA A 43 -8.58 11.65 -0.78
C ALA A 43 -8.24 11.91 0.70
N LEU A 44 -7.07 11.45 1.16
CA LEU A 44 -6.57 11.70 2.52
C LEU A 44 -6.42 13.19 2.81
N SER A 45 -5.95 13.99 1.84
CA SER A 45 -5.79 15.44 2.01
C SER A 45 -7.12 16.19 2.20
N GLN A 46 -8.24 15.58 1.80
CA GLN A 46 -9.57 16.16 1.92
C GLN A 46 -10.29 15.75 3.23
N LEU A 47 -9.69 14.88 4.04
CA LEU A 47 -10.27 14.50 5.33
C LEU A 47 -10.28 15.67 6.32
N ASP A 48 -11.26 15.66 7.23
CA ASP A 48 -11.34 16.68 8.28
C ASP A 48 -10.08 16.64 9.15
N SER A 49 -9.36 17.76 9.11
CA SER A 49 -8.09 17.93 9.82
C SER A 49 -8.18 17.95 11.36
N THR A 50 -9.38 17.84 11.92
CA THR A 50 -9.64 17.74 13.37
C THR A 50 -9.83 16.29 13.84
N LEU A 51 -9.94 15.33 12.91
CA LEU A 51 -10.06 13.91 13.24
C LEU A 51 -8.73 13.35 13.74
N GLU A 52 -8.80 12.53 14.79
CA GLU A 52 -7.64 11.85 15.37
C GLU A 52 -7.96 10.41 15.77
N GLY A 53 -6.91 9.61 15.97
CA GLY A 53 -6.99 8.25 16.51
C GLY A 53 -8.01 7.37 15.79
N ALA A 54 -8.96 6.84 16.56
CA ALA A 54 -9.97 5.93 16.04
C ALA A 54 -10.92 6.57 15.02
N ALA A 55 -11.24 7.86 15.16
CA ALA A 55 -12.13 8.57 14.26
C ALA A 55 -11.47 8.80 12.89
N LEU A 56 -10.21 9.24 12.88
CA LEU A 56 -9.44 9.36 11.64
C LEU A 56 -9.26 8.00 10.95
N ARG A 57 -8.93 6.95 11.72
CA ARG A 57 -8.81 5.59 11.19
C ARG A 57 -10.11 5.11 10.54
N ALA A 58 -11.27 5.47 11.08
CA ALA A 58 -12.57 5.06 10.55
C ALA A 58 -12.84 5.63 9.14
N GLU A 59 -12.28 6.79 8.81
CA GLU A 59 -12.37 7.39 7.47
C GLU A 59 -11.34 6.81 6.50
N ILE A 60 -10.14 6.47 7.00
CA ILE A 60 -9.05 5.95 6.17
C ILE A 60 -9.29 4.51 5.71
N VAL A 61 -9.78 3.65 6.60
CA VAL A 61 -9.95 2.21 6.31
C VAL A 61 -10.84 1.96 5.09
N PRO A 62 -12.01 2.61 4.92
CA PRO A 62 -12.83 2.48 3.72
C PRO A 62 -12.09 2.84 2.43
N LEU A 63 -11.30 3.93 2.41
CA LEU A 63 -10.54 4.35 1.22
C LEU A 63 -9.60 3.25 0.73
N ILE A 64 -8.89 2.59 1.65
CA ILE A 64 -7.97 1.50 1.34
C ILE A 64 -8.73 0.24 0.90
N GLN A 65 -9.88 -0.04 1.52
CA GLN A 65 -10.75 -1.17 1.13
C GLN A 65 -11.31 -0.99 -0.28
N ASP A 66 -11.71 0.22 -0.64
CA ASP A 66 -12.22 0.55 -1.98
C ASP A 66 -11.12 0.42 -3.03
N ALA A 67 -9.91 0.92 -2.75
CA ALA A 67 -8.75 0.76 -3.62
C ALA A 67 -8.41 -0.72 -3.85
N GLN A 68 -8.42 -1.54 -2.79
CA GLN A 68 -8.21 -2.98 -2.89
C GLN A 68 -9.26 -3.65 -3.79
N GLN A 69 -10.54 -3.31 -3.60
CA GLN A 69 -11.64 -3.88 -4.39
C GLN A 69 -11.55 -3.46 -5.85
N ALA A 70 -11.29 -2.18 -6.12
CA ALA A 70 -11.11 -1.64 -7.46
C ALA A 70 -9.95 -2.33 -8.19
N GLY A 71 -8.80 -2.46 -7.54
CA GLY A 71 -7.63 -3.14 -8.10
C GLY A 71 -7.91 -4.61 -8.42
N ARG A 72 -8.56 -5.35 -7.50
CA ARG A 72 -8.95 -6.74 -7.77
C ARG A 72 -9.91 -6.86 -8.96
N LYS A 73 -10.86 -5.93 -9.09
CA LYS A 73 -11.80 -5.88 -10.21
C LYS A 73 -11.06 -5.60 -11.53
N ALA A 74 -10.12 -4.65 -11.55
CA ALA A 74 -9.32 -4.34 -12.72
C ALA A 74 -8.48 -5.56 -13.17
N ILE A 75 -7.85 -6.25 -12.23
CA ILE A 75 -7.08 -7.47 -12.52
C ILE A 75 -7.98 -8.56 -13.11
N ALA A 76 -9.16 -8.78 -12.51
CA ALA A 76 -10.11 -9.78 -12.99
C ALA A 76 -10.63 -9.46 -14.40
N ALA A 77 -10.90 -8.18 -14.68
CA ALA A 77 -11.31 -7.74 -16.02
C ALA A 77 -10.21 -7.98 -17.06
N GLY A 78 -8.97 -7.56 -16.78
CA GLY A 78 -7.84 -7.80 -17.68
C GLY A 78 -7.56 -9.29 -17.90
N PHE A 79 -7.73 -10.12 -16.86
CA PHE A 79 -7.57 -11.56 -17.01
C PHE A 79 -8.69 -12.20 -17.85
N ALA A 80 -9.93 -11.70 -17.76
CA ALA A 80 -11.02 -12.17 -18.60
C ALA A 80 -10.77 -11.90 -20.10
N GLU A 81 -10.06 -10.81 -20.44
CA GLU A 81 -9.65 -10.50 -21.81
C GLU A 81 -8.46 -11.35 -22.29
N SER A 82 -7.63 -11.85 -21.36
CA SER A 82 -6.45 -12.67 -21.64
C SER A 82 -6.36 -13.89 -20.71
N PRO A 83 -7.29 -14.86 -20.82
CA PRO A 83 -7.51 -15.91 -19.81
C PRO A 83 -6.37 -16.93 -19.66
N PHE A 84 -5.37 -16.89 -20.55
CA PHE A 84 -4.19 -17.76 -20.49
C PHE A 84 -2.96 -17.06 -19.91
N ASP A 85 -3.03 -15.76 -19.58
CA ASP A 85 -1.91 -15.02 -19.00
C ASP A 85 -1.90 -15.05 -17.46
N ALA A 86 -1.85 -16.26 -16.91
CA ALA A 86 -1.84 -16.47 -15.46
C ALA A 86 -0.63 -15.79 -14.78
N ARG A 87 0.50 -15.67 -15.47
CA ARG A 87 1.72 -15.04 -14.92
C ARG A 87 1.53 -13.54 -14.72
N ALA A 88 0.92 -12.85 -15.69
CA ALA A 88 0.60 -11.43 -15.55
C ALA A 88 -0.45 -11.22 -14.46
N MET A 89 -1.47 -12.07 -14.38
CA MET A 89 -2.48 -12.03 -13.31
C MET A 89 -1.84 -12.16 -11.92
N THR A 90 -1.04 -13.21 -11.68
CA THR A 90 -0.36 -13.44 -10.41
C THR A 90 0.56 -12.27 -10.03
N SER A 91 1.35 -11.78 -10.99
CA SER A 91 2.21 -10.61 -10.77
C SER A 91 1.40 -9.35 -10.43
N SER A 92 0.20 -9.22 -10.99
CA SER A 92 -0.70 -8.09 -10.72
C SER A 92 -1.31 -8.14 -9.32
N TYR A 93 -1.69 -9.33 -8.84
CA TYR A 93 -2.12 -9.49 -7.45
C TYR A 93 -1.00 -9.23 -6.46
N THR A 94 0.23 -9.69 -6.73
CA THR A 94 1.41 -9.33 -5.92
C THR A 94 1.62 -7.82 -5.93
N TYR A 95 1.56 -7.19 -7.10
CA TYR A 95 1.73 -5.75 -7.23
C TYR A 95 0.69 -4.96 -6.43
N LEU A 96 -0.59 -5.34 -6.51
CA LEU A 96 -1.66 -4.72 -5.71
C LEU A 96 -1.35 -4.83 -4.21
N THR A 97 -0.93 -6.01 -3.74
CA THR A 97 -0.56 -6.23 -2.34
C THR A 97 0.64 -5.38 -1.94
N ASP A 98 1.69 -5.30 -2.78
CA ASP A 98 2.86 -4.46 -2.52
C ASP A 98 2.44 -2.99 -2.32
N GLN A 99 1.56 -2.46 -3.19
CA GLN A 99 1.12 -1.07 -3.10
C GLN A 99 0.23 -0.82 -1.88
N LEU A 100 -0.71 -1.71 -1.59
CA LEU A 100 -1.55 -1.61 -0.39
C LEU A 100 -0.69 -1.59 0.88
N LEU A 101 0.30 -2.47 0.99
CA LEU A 101 1.16 -2.55 2.16
C LEU A 101 2.08 -1.33 2.28
N ARG A 102 2.64 -0.84 1.18
CA ARG A 102 3.42 0.41 1.18
C ARG A 102 2.58 1.59 1.64
N CYS A 103 1.40 1.76 1.04
CA CYS A 103 0.48 2.85 1.36
C CYS A 103 0.04 2.79 2.82
N VAL A 104 -0.39 1.61 3.32
CA VAL A 104 -0.80 1.44 4.72
C VAL A 104 0.37 1.69 5.68
N LEU A 105 1.58 1.25 5.36
CA LEU A 105 2.76 1.52 6.18
C LEU A 105 3.05 3.03 6.26
N GLN A 106 2.98 3.74 5.13
CA GLN A 106 3.14 5.20 5.11
C GLN A 106 2.06 5.89 5.93
N ILE A 107 0.79 5.57 5.70
CA ILE A 107 -0.33 6.14 6.46
C ILE A 107 -0.18 5.87 7.97
N ALA A 108 0.17 4.64 8.36
CA ALA A 108 0.34 4.29 9.76
C ALA A 108 1.45 5.11 10.42
N THR A 109 2.59 5.28 9.74
CA THR A 109 3.79 5.93 10.31
C THR A 109 3.80 7.44 10.18
N GLN A 110 3.07 8.00 9.22
CA GLN A 110 3.13 9.43 8.88
C GLN A 110 1.85 10.18 9.21
N VAL A 111 0.70 9.49 9.22
CA VAL A 111 -0.62 10.11 9.44
C VAL A 111 -1.19 9.71 10.80
N LEU A 112 -1.25 8.42 11.09
CA LEU A 112 -1.89 7.92 12.32
C LEU A 112 -0.96 8.02 13.55
N HIS A 113 0.32 7.74 13.36
CA HIS A 113 1.31 7.70 14.43
C HIS A 113 2.61 8.42 14.05
N PRO A 114 2.56 9.74 13.76
CA PRO A 114 3.77 10.49 13.43
C PRO A 114 4.77 10.48 14.60
N ASN A 115 6.02 10.12 14.32
CA ASN A 115 7.12 10.16 15.29
C ASN A 115 8.09 11.31 14.91
N PRO A 116 8.06 12.45 15.62
CA PRO A 116 8.90 13.61 15.29
C PRO A 116 10.38 13.41 15.66
N ASN A 117 10.69 12.46 16.54
CA ASN A 117 12.05 12.19 17.02
C ASN A 117 12.38 10.69 16.88
N PRO A 118 12.46 10.17 15.64
CA PRO A 118 12.66 8.75 15.41
C PRO A 118 14.04 8.29 15.91
N THR A 119 14.05 7.19 16.65
CA THR A 119 15.28 6.54 17.11
C THR A 119 15.64 5.33 16.26
N ASP A 120 16.90 4.92 16.31
CA ASP A 120 17.39 3.75 15.57
C ASP A 120 16.69 2.45 15.98
N GLY A 121 16.22 2.35 17.24
CA GLY A 121 15.47 1.20 17.75
C GLY A 121 14.01 1.14 17.28
N GLU A 122 13.48 2.22 16.70
CA GLU A 122 12.10 2.31 16.20
C GLU A 122 12.00 2.05 14.69
N ARG A 123 13.11 1.71 14.03
CA ARG A 123 13.06 1.29 12.62
C ARG A 123 12.24 0.01 12.49
N LEU A 124 11.41 -0.06 11.45
CA LEU A 124 10.59 -1.21 11.14
C LEU A 124 10.94 -1.73 9.74
N ALA A 125 11.20 -3.04 9.63
CA ALA A 125 11.22 -3.73 8.35
C ALA A 125 9.99 -4.64 8.24
N MET A 126 9.33 -4.60 7.10
CA MET A 126 8.20 -5.46 6.76
C MET A 126 8.62 -6.36 5.59
N ILE A 127 8.54 -7.67 5.79
CA ILE A 127 9.01 -8.66 4.83
C ILE A 127 7.83 -9.54 4.43
N GLY A 128 7.57 -9.61 3.13
CA GLY A 128 6.65 -10.60 2.58
C GLY A 128 7.22 -12.00 2.68
N VAL A 129 6.46 -12.94 3.22
CA VAL A 129 6.82 -14.36 3.29
C VAL A 129 5.82 -15.21 2.49
N GLY A 130 6.02 -16.52 2.46
CA GLY A 130 5.11 -17.43 1.77
C GLY A 130 5.01 -17.17 0.25
N GLY A 131 3.83 -17.39 -0.31
CA GLY A 131 3.56 -17.17 -1.74
C GLY A 131 3.65 -15.69 -2.14
N TYR A 132 3.24 -14.78 -1.27
CA TYR A 132 3.39 -13.34 -1.46
C TYR A 132 4.87 -12.94 -1.58
N GLY A 133 5.72 -13.39 -0.66
CA GLY A 133 7.16 -13.10 -0.67
C GLY A 133 7.90 -13.57 -1.93
N ARG A 134 7.39 -14.62 -2.61
CA ARG A 134 7.92 -15.11 -3.89
C ARG A 134 7.33 -14.41 -5.12
N GLY A 135 6.34 -13.53 -4.92
CA GLY A 135 5.61 -12.88 -5.99
C GLY A 135 4.67 -13.83 -6.75
N GLU A 136 4.13 -14.82 -6.04
CA GLU A 136 3.25 -15.88 -6.57
C GLU A 136 1.84 -15.75 -5.97
N MET A 137 1.32 -14.53 -5.83
CA MET A 137 0.03 -14.28 -5.19
C MET A 137 -1.15 -14.79 -6.02
N ALA A 138 -1.97 -15.67 -5.47
CA ALA A 138 -3.20 -16.13 -6.12
C ALA A 138 -4.41 -15.27 -5.70
N PRO A 139 -5.52 -15.29 -6.47
CA PRO A 139 -6.75 -14.65 -6.05
C PRO A 139 -7.19 -15.17 -4.68
N HIS A 140 -7.58 -14.26 -3.78
CA HIS A 140 -8.03 -14.57 -2.42
C HIS A 140 -6.99 -15.25 -1.51
N SER A 141 -5.70 -15.27 -1.88
CA SER A 141 -4.64 -15.71 -0.96
C SER A 141 -4.51 -14.78 0.24
N ASP A 142 -4.13 -15.36 1.38
CA ASP A 142 -3.71 -14.60 2.56
C ASP A 142 -2.35 -13.93 2.34
N VAL A 143 -2.09 -12.85 3.09
CA VAL A 143 -0.84 -12.10 3.04
C VAL A 143 -0.06 -12.36 4.32
N ASP A 144 1.00 -13.15 4.22
CA ASP A 144 1.89 -13.44 5.34
C ASP A 144 3.02 -12.41 5.41
N LEU A 145 3.16 -11.79 6.58
CA LEU A 145 4.17 -10.75 6.84
C LEU A 145 5.02 -11.09 8.06
N LEU A 146 6.32 -10.86 7.92
CA LEU A 146 7.27 -10.83 9.03
C LEU A 146 7.66 -9.38 9.30
N PHE A 147 7.46 -8.93 10.52
CA PHE A 147 7.95 -7.63 10.99
C PHE A 147 9.23 -7.81 11.79
N LEU A 148 10.25 -7.02 11.45
CA LEU A 148 11.51 -6.96 12.18
C LEU A 148 11.72 -5.56 12.74
N ILE A 149 12.14 -5.52 14.00
CA ILE A 149 12.58 -4.32 14.70
C ILE A 149 14.02 -4.55 15.18
N PRO A 150 14.91 -3.55 15.13
CA PRO A 150 16.27 -3.67 15.65
C PRO A 150 16.25 -4.09 17.12
N TYR A 151 17.14 -5.01 17.46
CA TYR A 151 17.38 -5.34 18.85
C TYR A 151 18.53 -4.46 19.37
N LYS A 152 18.17 -3.48 20.21
CA LYS A 152 18.97 -2.38 20.78
C LYS A 152 19.00 -1.12 19.94
#